data_AF-A0A538BGT3-F1
#
_entry.id   AF-A0A538BGT3-F1
#
_cell.length_a   1.000
_cell.length_b   1.000
_cell.length_c   1.000
_cell.angle_alpha   90.00
_cell.angle_beta   90.00
_cell.angle_gamma   90.00
#
_symmetry.space_group_name_H-M   'P 1'
#
loop_
_entity.id
_entity.type
_entity.pdbx_description
1 polymer ?
#
loop_
_entity_poly.entity_id
_entity_poly.type
_entity_poly.pdbx_seq_one_letter_code
_entity_poly.pdbx_strand_id
1 'polypeptide(L)'
;MIFRARWLLVAAVAACAALVAGLGVAPAAPAAATKRFRGPDRVAVLVLENRSYGEVIGNMNAPYLNGLARRYALATRYYAIAHPSLPNYIALTGGSTFEIEGNCNRCDTSSPNIVGQLDAVGLSWKAYFEDLTSNGRPGTPTALYNPHYNPFVYYEAVRSTVLGRSRIVDFDELRHDLSQGRLPRFSWIAPGVRHDGHNSSLRAADR
;
A
#
# COMPACT_ATOMS: atom_id res chain seq x y z
N MET A 1 26.40 66.68 -47.00
CA MET A 1 26.17 68.12 -46.75
C MET A 1 25.58 68.27 -45.37
N ILE A 2 26.12 69.23 -44.61
CA ILE A 2 25.81 69.59 -43.21
C ILE A 2 24.57 70.51 -43.18
N PHE A 3 23.88 70.60 -42.02
CA PHE A 3 23.23 71.77 -41.36
C PHE A 3 21.97 71.29 -40.58
N ARG A 4 22.04 71.10 -39.25
CA ARG A 4 21.84 72.05 -38.12
C ARG A 4 20.43 72.69 -38.06
N ALA A 5 19.71 72.46 -36.95
CA ALA A 5 19.20 73.51 -36.04
C ALA A 5 18.46 72.92 -34.81
N ARG A 6 18.75 73.49 -33.63
CA ARG A 6 18.00 73.36 -32.35
C ARG A 6 17.04 74.57 -32.21
N TRP A 7 16.33 74.61 -31.07
CA TRP A 7 15.57 75.70 -30.41
C TRP A 7 14.03 75.51 -30.49
N LEU A 8 13.38 75.02 -29.41
CA LEU A 8 12.66 75.73 -28.30
C LEU A 8 11.42 76.51 -28.82
N LEU A 9 10.22 76.57 -28.21
CA LEU A 9 9.64 76.20 -26.91
C LEU A 9 8.10 76.51 -26.96
N VAL A 10 7.39 76.09 -25.90
CA VAL A 10 6.10 76.61 -25.33
C VAL A 10 4.75 76.00 -25.77
N ALA A 11 4.28 75.12 -24.88
CA ALA A 11 2.97 75.02 -24.20
C ALA A 11 1.63 75.21 -24.96
N ALA A 12 0.74 74.24 -24.77
CA ALA A 12 -0.61 74.50 -24.25
C ALA A 12 -1.16 73.23 -23.58
N VAL A 13 -1.51 73.40 -22.30
CA VAL A 13 -2.25 72.46 -21.46
C VAL A 13 -3.69 72.37 -21.96
N ALA A 14 -4.21 71.16 -22.14
CA ALA A 14 -5.65 70.93 -22.16
C ALA A 14 -5.94 69.58 -21.50
N ALA A 15 -6.71 69.65 -20.43
CA ALA A 15 -7.07 68.59 -19.52
C ALA A 15 -7.95 67.52 -20.17
N CYS A 16 -7.74 66.26 -19.81
CA CYS A 16 -8.79 65.25 -19.78
C CYS A 16 -8.81 64.63 -18.39
N ALA A 17 -9.82 65.03 -17.63
CA ALA A 17 -10.15 64.50 -16.33
C ALA A 17 -10.77 63.09 -16.47
N ALA A 18 -10.32 62.20 -15.58
CA ALA A 18 -11.01 61.06 -15.00
C ALA A 18 -11.75 60.05 -15.91
N LEU A 19 -11.21 58.82 -15.99
CA LEU A 19 -12.03 57.62 -16.14
C LEU A 19 -11.56 56.51 -15.16
N VAL A 20 -12.35 56.38 -14.09
CA VAL A 20 -12.77 55.14 -13.40
C VAL A 20 -11.68 54.29 -12.74
N ALA A 21 -11.57 54.52 -11.42
CA ALA A 21 -11.24 53.51 -10.43
C ALA A 21 -12.17 52.29 -10.57
N GLY A 22 -11.61 51.08 -10.61
CA GLY A 22 -12.44 49.87 -10.66
C GLY A 22 -11.76 48.55 -10.99
N LEU A 23 -10.43 48.40 -10.82
CA LEU A 23 -9.84 47.06 -10.75
C LEU A 23 -9.96 46.56 -9.32
N GLY A 24 -11.18 46.21 -8.92
CA GLY A 24 -11.40 45.41 -7.73
C GLY A 24 -10.75 44.05 -7.95
N VAL A 25 -9.61 43.81 -7.32
CA VAL A 25 -9.10 42.46 -7.12
C VAL A 25 -10.17 41.73 -6.32
N ALA A 26 -10.94 40.87 -6.98
CA ALA A 26 -11.87 40.01 -6.29
C ALA A 26 -11.07 39.21 -5.25
N PRO A 27 -11.48 39.21 -3.96
CA PRO A 27 -10.83 38.35 -2.99
C PRO A 27 -10.92 36.91 -3.51
N ALA A 28 -9.77 36.25 -3.62
CA ALA A 28 -9.72 34.85 -3.99
C ALA A 28 -10.70 34.10 -3.06
N ALA A 29 -11.71 33.47 -3.64
CA ALA A 29 -12.62 32.63 -2.89
C ALA A 29 -11.77 31.64 -2.08
N PRO A 30 -12.01 31.47 -0.76
CA PRO A 30 -11.25 30.52 0.02
C PRO A 30 -11.36 29.18 -0.71
N ALA A 31 -10.21 28.64 -1.12
CA ALA A 31 -10.14 27.35 -1.77
C ALA A 31 -10.98 26.40 -0.92
N ALA A 32 -12.11 25.93 -1.48
CA ALA A 32 -12.99 25.03 -0.78
C ALA A 32 -12.10 23.90 -0.28
N ALA A 33 -11.98 23.78 1.05
CA ALA A 33 -11.19 22.72 1.65
C ALA A 33 -11.76 21.42 1.10
N THR A 34 -11.09 20.84 0.11
CA THR A 34 -11.43 19.53 -0.41
C THR A 34 -11.48 18.67 0.83
N LYS A 35 -12.64 18.09 1.15
CA LYS A 35 -12.74 17.11 2.22
C LYS A 35 -11.60 16.14 1.95
N ARG A 36 -10.50 16.25 2.72
CA ARG A 36 -9.37 15.33 2.60
C ARG A 36 -10.03 13.98 2.71
N PHE A 37 -9.91 13.17 1.67
CA PHE A 37 -10.37 11.79 1.72
C PHE A 37 -9.79 11.22 3.02
N ARG A 38 -10.66 11.06 4.02
CA ARG A 38 -10.28 10.38 5.26
C ARG A 38 -10.39 8.92 4.86
N GLY A 39 -9.29 8.41 4.31
CA GLY A 39 -9.17 7.00 4.00
C GLY A 39 -9.52 6.15 5.21
N PRO A 40 -9.70 4.83 5.01
CA PRO A 40 -10.10 3.93 6.07
C PRO A 40 -9.20 4.07 7.30
N ASP A 41 -9.81 3.97 8.47
CA ASP A 41 -9.07 4.06 9.72
C ASP A 41 -8.09 2.89 9.91
N ARG A 42 -8.44 1.72 9.39
CA ARG A 42 -7.56 0.57 9.34
C ARG A 42 -7.80 -0.21 8.06
N VAL A 43 -6.74 -0.76 7.51
CA VAL A 43 -6.79 -1.70 6.39
C VAL A 43 -6.16 -2.99 6.86
N ALA A 44 -6.88 -4.10 6.72
CA ALA A 44 -6.34 -5.43 6.91
C ALA A 44 -6.36 -6.16 5.57
N VAL A 45 -5.23 -6.72 5.18
CA VAL A 45 -5.08 -7.56 3.99
C VAL A 45 -4.81 -8.98 4.47
N LEU A 46 -5.76 -9.88 4.26
CA LEU A 46 -5.60 -11.31 4.49
C LEU A 46 -5.29 -11.97 3.16
N VAL A 47 -4.13 -12.64 3.06
CA VAL A 47 -3.70 -13.31 1.83
C VAL A 47 -3.60 -14.81 2.08
N LEU A 48 -4.42 -15.55 1.34
CA LEU A 48 -4.31 -16.99 1.19
C LEU A 48 -3.43 -17.31 -0.03
N GLU A 49 -2.87 -18.51 -0.06
CA GLU A 49 -2.04 -19.00 -1.16
C GLU A 49 -2.87 -19.65 -2.28
N ASN A 50 -2.18 -20.25 -3.27
CA ASN A 50 -2.71 -20.52 -4.61
C ASN A 50 -3.98 -21.40 -4.65
N ARG A 51 -5.11 -20.76 -4.98
CA ARG A 51 -6.32 -21.39 -5.55
C ARG A 51 -6.86 -20.54 -6.69
N SER A 52 -7.28 -21.18 -7.77
CA SER A 52 -7.97 -20.50 -8.86
C SER A 52 -9.39 -20.11 -8.45
N TYR A 53 -9.94 -19.08 -9.12
CA TYR A 53 -11.29 -18.59 -8.85
C TYR A 53 -12.35 -19.70 -8.85
N GLY A 54 -12.30 -20.59 -9.86
CA GLY A 54 -13.25 -21.69 -10.01
C GLY A 54 -13.10 -22.81 -8.98
N GLU A 55 -11.95 -22.91 -8.30
CA GLU A 55 -11.78 -23.83 -7.18
C GLU A 55 -12.44 -23.33 -5.90
N VAL A 56 -12.65 -22.02 -5.76
CA VAL A 56 -13.17 -21.41 -4.53
C VAL A 56 -14.64 -21.00 -4.67
N ILE A 57 -14.97 -20.19 -5.68
CA ILE A 57 -16.31 -19.59 -5.80
C ILE A 57 -17.32 -20.64 -6.27
N GLY A 58 -18.39 -20.80 -5.49
CA GLY A 58 -19.40 -21.85 -5.64
C GLY A 58 -19.04 -23.18 -4.95
N ASN A 59 -17.83 -23.32 -4.40
CA ASN A 59 -17.39 -24.57 -3.79
C ASN A 59 -17.97 -24.76 -2.37
N MET A 60 -18.65 -25.88 -2.13
CA MET A 60 -19.21 -26.23 -0.82
C MET A 60 -18.16 -26.50 0.27
N ASN A 61 -16.89 -26.66 -0.09
CA ASN A 61 -15.78 -26.78 0.85
C ASN A 61 -15.20 -25.44 1.31
N ALA A 62 -15.70 -24.31 0.76
CA ALA A 62 -15.36 -22.96 1.21
C ALA A 62 -16.61 -22.12 1.59
N PRO A 63 -17.48 -22.60 2.49
CA PRO A 63 -18.71 -21.89 2.84
C PRO A 63 -18.46 -20.49 3.42
N TYR A 64 -17.37 -20.27 4.17
CA TYR A 64 -17.06 -18.98 4.77
C TYR A 64 -16.64 -17.95 3.71
N LEU A 65 -15.65 -18.27 2.87
CA LEU A 65 -15.21 -17.40 1.77
C LEU A 65 -16.35 -17.11 0.78
N ASN A 66 -17.17 -18.11 0.44
CA ASN A 66 -18.35 -17.90 -0.39
C ASN A 66 -19.42 -17.04 0.31
N GLY A 67 -19.52 -17.15 1.63
CA GLY A 67 -20.36 -16.27 2.44
C GLY A 67 -19.88 -14.82 2.44
N LEU A 68 -18.57 -14.58 2.43
CA LEU A 68 -18.00 -13.24 2.27
C LEU A 68 -18.25 -12.70 0.86
N ALA A 69 -17.98 -13.51 -0.18
CA ALA A 69 -18.17 -13.14 -1.57
C ALA A 69 -19.63 -12.75 -1.92
N ARG A 70 -20.62 -13.35 -1.24
CA ARG A 70 -22.04 -12.96 -1.37
C ARG A 70 -22.40 -11.68 -0.62
N ARG A 71 -21.71 -11.39 0.49
CA ARG A 71 -22.02 -10.25 1.37
C ARG A 71 -21.28 -8.97 0.99
N TYR A 72 -20.11 -9.11 0.39
CA TYR A 72 -19.21 -8.01 0.07
C TYR A 72 -18.82 -8.01 -1.41
N ALA A 73 -17.96 -7.09 -1.81
CA ALA A 73 -17.50 -7.01 -3.19
C ALA A 73 -16.59 -8.20 -3.55
N LEU A 74 -16.84 -8.79 -4.72
CA LEU A 74 -16.01 -9.83 -5.32
C LEU A 74 -15.40 -9.31 -6.63
N ALA A 75 -14.07 -9.26 -6.70
CA ALA A 75 -13.37 -8.93 -7.93
C ALA A 75 -13.27 -10.18 -8.83
N THR A 76 -14.07 -10.22 -9.91
CA THR A 76 -14.13 -11.38 -10.83
C THR A 76 -13.09 -11.35 -11.95
N ARG A 77 -12.32 -10.25 -12.04
CA ARG A 77 -11.24 -10.05 -13.02
C ARG A 77 -9.96 -9.62 -12.31
N TYR A 78 -9.59 -10.38 -11.29
CA TYR A 78 -8.35 -10.22 -10.52
C TYR A 78 -7.41 -11.38 -10.88
N TYR A 79 -6.23 -11.07 -11.40
CA TYR A 79 -5.31 -12.06 -11.97
C TYR A 79 -3.95 -12.00 -11.29
N ALA A 80 -3.28 -13.15 -11.21
CA ALA A 80 -1.87 -13.21 -10.84
C ALA A 80 -1.01 -12.48 -11.87
N ILE A 81 0.07 -11.87 -11.40
CA ILE A 81 1.06 -11.16 -12.22
C ILE A 81 2.10 -12.13 -12.78
N ALA A 82 2.46 -13.18 -12.03
CA ALA A 82 3.49 -14.13 -12.41
C ALA A 82 3.29 -15.50 -11.74
N HIS A 83 4.17 -16.45 -12.04
CA HIS A 83 4.31 -17.70 -11.32
C HIS A 83 5.81 -18.01 -11.16
N PRO A 84 6.32 -18.40 -9.96
CA PRO A 84 5.63 -18.82 -8.73
C PRO A 84 5.05 -17.68 -7.87
N SER A 85 4.65 -17.95 -6.62
CA SER A 85 3.91 -17.00 -5.76
C SER A 85 4.72 -15.78 -5.32
N LEU A 86 6.02 -15.91 -5.01
CA LEU A 86 6.84 -14.80 -4.48
C LEU A 86 6.76 -13.50 -5.31
N PRO A 87 6.94 -13.51 -6.65
CA PRO A 87 6.74 -12.32 -7.47
C PRO A 87 5.39 -11.61 -7.29
N ASN A 88 4.31 -12.36 -7.03
CA ASN A 88 2.98 -11.79 -6.78
C ASN A 88 2.91 -11.10 -5.42
N TYR A 89 3.54 -11.66 -4.39
CA TYR A 89 3.64 -11.00 -3.08
C TYR A 89 4.41 -9.68 -3.19
N ILE A 90 5.53 -9.67 -3.92
CA ILE A 90 6.30 -8.44 -4.18
C ILE A 90 5.45 -7.43 -4.96
N ALA A 91 4.70 -7.86 -5.97
CA ALA A 91 3.81 -6.98 -6.73
C ALA A 91 2.66 -6.42 -5.88
N LEU A 92 2.07 -7.23 -4.99
CA LEU A 92 1.01 -6.80 -4.05
C LEU A 92 1.49 -5.68 -3.11
N THR A 93 2.73 -5.75 -2.64
CA THR A 93 3.26 -4.80 -1.64
C THR A 93 4.14 -3.70 -2.22
N GLY A 94 4.66 -3.86 -3.44
CA GLY A 94 5.57 -2.93 -4.12
C GLY A 94 5.04 -2.33 -5.42
N GLY A 95 3.94 -2.87 -5.97
CA GLY A 95 3.35 -2.41 -7.24
C GLY A 95 4.08 -2.88 -8.51
N SER A 96 5.12 -3.71 -8.37
CA SER A 96 5.89 -4.32 -9.46
C SER A 96 6.55 -5.60 -8.95
N THR A 97 6.99 -6.49 -9.85
CA THR A 97 7.83 -7.63 -9.47
C THR A 97 9.29 -7.23 -9.23
N PHE A 98 9.70 -6.04 -9.70
CA PHE A 98 11.10 -5.57 -9.67
C PHE A 98 12.08 -6.60 -10.25
N GLU A 99 11.69 -7.23 -11.35
CA GLU A 99 12.48 -8.25 -12.07
C GLU A 99 12.76 -9.52 -11.23
N ILE A 100 12.04 -9.71 -10.11
CA ILE A 100 12.02 -10.97 -9.39
C ILE A 100 11.06 -11.90 -10.13
N GLU A 101 11.62 -12.87 -10.85
CA GLU A 101 10.86 -13.80 -11.70
C GLU A 101 10.52 -15.12 -11.01
N GLY A 102 11.14 -15.41 -9.87
CA GLY A 102 11.11 -16.74 -9.26
C GLY A 102 11.22 -16.73 -7.75
N ASN A 103 11.07 -17.93 -7.17
CA ASN A 103 11.37 -18.16 -5.76
C ASN A 103 12.87 -18.08 -5.52
N CYS A 104 13.27 -17.46 -4.41
CA CYS A 104 14.66 -17.17 -4.12
C CYS A 104 14.85 -16.88 -2.62
N ASN A 105 16.06 -17.21 -2.15
CA ASN A 105 16.47 -16.95 -0.78
C ASN A 105 17.11 -15.56 -0.59
N ARG A 106 17.42 -14.86 -1.69
CA ARG A 106 18.08 -13.54 -1.71
C ARG A 106 17.56 -12.69 -2.87
N CYS A 107 16.29 -12.30 -2.79
CA CYS A 107 15.70 -11.31 -3.70
C CYS A 107 15.54 -9.96 -3.02
N ASP A 108 16.59 -9.54 -2.33
CA ASP A 108 16.60 -8.27 -1.61
C ASP A 108 16.41 -7.12 -2.61
N THR A 109 15.58 -6.15 -2.25
CA THR A 109 15.32 -4.98 -3.08
C THR A 109 15.23 -3.70 -2.24
N SER A 110 15.80 -2.62 -2.76
CA SER A 110 15.68 -1.27 -2.19
C SER A 110 14.47 -0.51 -2.73
N SER A 111 13.66 -1.17 -3.58
CA SER A 111 12.54 -0.55 -4.26
C SER A 111 11.44 -0.08 -3.29
N PRO A 112 10.67 0.96 -3.66
CA PRO A 112 9.53 1.41 -2.89
C PRO A 112 8.54 0.30 -2.60
N ASN A 113 7.97 0.32 -1.41
CA ASN A 113 6.96 -0.62 -0.96
C ASN A 113 6.00 0.08 0.01
N ILE A 114 4.83 -0.52 0.23
CA ILE A 114 3.77 0.10 1.02
C ILE A 114 4.22 0.39 2.46
N VAL A 115 4.96 -0.51 3.10
CA VAL A 115 5.35 -0.31 4.51
C VAL A 115 6.43 0.76 4.67
N GLY A 116 7.34 0.89 3.72
CA GLY A 116 8.28 2.03 3.66
C GLY A 116 7.55 3.37 3.48
N GLN A 117 6.50 3.40 2.66
CA GLN A 117 5.66 4.60 2.51
C GLN A 117 4.88 4.92 3.79
N LEU A 118 4.35 3.91 4.49
CA LEU A 118 3.67 4.09 5.77
C LEU A 118 4.61 4.62 6.84
N ASP A 119 5.84 4.10 6.90
CA ASP A 119 6.88 4.58 7.82
C ASP A 119 7.25 6.03 7.57
N ALA A 120 7.37 6.44 6.30
CA ALA A 120 7.68 7.82 5.93
C ALA A 120 6.65 8.85 6.43
N VAL A 121 5.41 8.42 6.69
CA VAL A 121 4.34 9.28 7.20
C VAL A 121 3.88 8.92 8.62
N GLY A 122 4.62 8.05 9.32
CA GLY A 122 4.34 7.67 10.70
C GLY A 122 3.06 6.85 10.90
N LEU A 123 2.57 6.15 9.87
CA LEU A 123 1.43 5.26 9.99
C LEU A 123 1.87 3.88 10.47
N SER A 124 1.22 3.38 11.53
CA SER A 124 1.56 2.08 12.12
C SER A 124 1.21 0.93 11.18
N TRP A 125 2.09 -0.06 11.13
CA TRP A 125 1.87 -1.30 10.40
C TRP A 125 2.44 -2.49 11.17
N LYS A 126 1.86 -3.68 10.95
CA LYS A 126 2.42 -4.98 11.34
C LYS A 126 2.04 -6.01 10.28
N ALA A 127 2.89 -7.03 10.14
CA ALA A 127 2.63 -8.21 9.32
C ALA A 127 2.64 -9.45 10.21
N TYR A 128 1.52 -10.17 10.22
CA TYR A 128 1.24 -11.32 11.08
C TYR A 128 1.31 -12.60 10.24
N PHE A 129 2.07 -13.59 10.71
CA PHE A 129 2.26 -14.88 10.05
C PHE A 129 2.05 -16.03 11.04
N GLU A 130 1.13 -16.96 10.74
CA GLU A 130 0.64 -17.95 11.73
C GLU A 130 1.73 -18.84 12.33
N ASP A 131 2.66 -19.29 11.50
CA ASP A 131 3.70 -20.25 11.86
C ASP A 131 5.09 -19.61 11.97
N LEU A 132 5.17 -18.28 11.94
CA LEU A 132 6.37 -17.59 12.42
C LEU A 132 6.42 -17.79 13.94
N THR A 133 7.50 -18.34 14.49
CA THR A 133 7.60 -18.46 15.95
C THR A 133 7.95 -17.12 16.57
N SER A 134 7.52 -16.84 17.80
CA SER A 134 7.84 -15.59 18.52
C SER A 134 9.34 -15.31 18.67
N ASN A 135 10.16 -16.36 18.69
CA ASN A 135 11.63 -16.31 18.68
C ASN A 135 12.25 -16.50 17.27
N GLY A 136 11.39 -16.69 16.26
CA GLY A 136 11.76 -16.98 14.89
C GLY A 136 12.29 -15.72 14.20
N ARG A 137 13.20 -15.94 13.25
CA ARG A 137 13.65 -14.87 12.35
C ARG A 137 12.73 -14.87 11.14
N PRO A 138 12.06 -13.76 10.81
CA PRO A 138 11.14 -13.70 9.66
C PRO A 138 11.72 -14.18 8.33
N GLY A 139 13.03 -14.05 8.10
CA GLY A 139 13.68 -14.52 6.87
C GLY A 139 14.15 -15.98 6.89
N THR A 140 13.88 -16.73 7.97
CA THR A 140 14.39 -18.09 8.14
C THR A 140 13.26 -19.10 7.98
N PRO A 141 13.32 -20.01 6.98
CA PRO A 141 12.28 -21.01 6.78
C PRO A 141 12.25 -22.02 7.93
N THR A 142 11.06 -22.56 8.21
CA THR A 142 10.83 -23.70 9.10
C THR A 142 10.01 -24.77 8.36
N ALA A 143 9.67 -25.87 9.03
CA ALA A 143 8.76 -26.86 8.46
C ALA A 143 7.36 -26.31 8.16
N LEU A 144 6.97 -25.19 8.79
CA LEU A 144 5.62 -24.64 8.74
C LEU A 144 5.56 -23.20 8.23
N TYR A 145 6.71 -22.54 8.15
CA TYR A 145 6.84 -21.16 7.71
C TYR A 145 7.78 -21.05 6.51
N ASN A 146 7.29 -20.39 5.45
CA ASN A 146 8.07 -20.13 4.25
C ASN A 146 8.19 -18.61 4.02
N PRO A 147 9.41 -18.03 4.00
CA PRO A 147 9.58 -16.61 3.74
C PRO A 147 9.11 -16.17 2.34
N HIS A 148 8.88 -17.08 1.40
CA HIS A 148 8.40 -16.74 0.05
C HIS A 148 7.01 -16.06 0.04
N TYR A 149 6.15 -16.30 1.03
CA TYR A 149 4.87 -15.58 1.19
C TYR A 149 4.98 -14.35 2.10
N ASN A 150 6.19 -14.03 2.59
CA ASN A 150 6.48 -12.86 3.38
C ASN A 150 7.30 -11.85 2.56
N PRO A 151 6.67 -10.99 1.75
CA PRO A 151 7.41 -10.05 0.89
C PRO A 151 8.28 -9.07 1.70
N PHE A 152 7.92 -8.81 2.97
CA PHE A 152 8.56 -7.78 3.77
C PHE A 152 10.01 -8.10 4.14
N VAL A 153 10.42 -9.37 4.13
CA VAL A 153 11.80 -9.75 4.45
C VAL A 153 12.79 -9.39 3.33
N TYR A 154 12.28 -9.12 2.12
CA TYR A 154 13.08 -8.77 0.96
C TYR A 154 13.30 -7.26 0.82
N TYR A 155 12.47 -6.42 1.45
CA TYR A 155 12.63 -4.96 1.37
C TYR A 155 13.74 -4.47 2.28
N GLU A 156 14.70 -3.73 1.73
CA GLU A 156 15.79 -3.10 2.49
C GLU A 156 15.27 -2.24 3.64
N ALA A 157 14.22 -1.43 3.39
CA ALA A 157 13.56 -0.59 4.39
C ALA A 157 13.11 -1.35 5.65
N VAL A 158 12.81 -2.65 5.50
CA VAL A 158 12.35 -3.52 6.59
C VAL A 158 13.51 -4.32 7.17
N ARG A 159 14.23 -5.09 6.33
CA ARG A 159 15.23 -6.06 6.79
C ARG A 159 16.47 -5.41 7.43
N SER A 160 16.80 -4.18 7.03
CA SER A 160 17.99 -3.47 7.53
C SER A 160 17.77 -2.80 8.89
N THR A 161 16.52 -2.65 9.33
CA THR A 161 16.19 -1.93 10.57
C THR A 161 15.71 -2.88 11.67
N VAL A 162 15.96 -2.52 12.93
CA VAL A 162 15.40 -3.27 14.07
C VAL A 162 13.89 -3.11 14.12
N LEU A 163 13.40 -1.88 13.91
CA LEU A 163 11.98 -1.54 13.97
C LEU A 163 11.16 -2.20 12.84
N GLY A 164 11.70 -2.27 11.62
CA GLY A 164 11.03 -2.96 10.51
C GLY A 164 10.87 -4.45 10.80
N ARG A 165 11.96 -5.10 11.23
CA ARG A 165 11.95 -6.53 11.58
C ARG A 165 11.02 -6.83 12.76
N SER A 166 10.93 -5.95 13.76
CA SER A 166 10.07 -6.17 14.94
C SER A 166 8.57 -6.00 14.66
N ARG A 167 8.19 -5.52 13.47
CA ARG A 167 6.78 -5.44 13.03
C ARG A 167 6.32 -6.66 12.24
N ILE A 168 7.22 -7.60 11.96
CA ILE A 168 6.87 -8.91 11.43
C ILE A 168 6.77 -9.87 12.62
N VAL A 169 5.56 -10.34 12.89
CA VAL A 169 5.20 -11.02 14.14
C VAL A 169 4.32 -12.24 13.87
N ASP A 170 4.10 -13.04 14.89
CA ASP A 170 3.30 -14.26 14.81
C ASP A 170 1.80 -14.01 15.04
N PHE A 171 1.00 -15.09 15.00
CA PHE A 171 -0.43 -14.99 15.29
C PHE A 171 -0.76 -14.89 16.79
N ASP A 172 0.17 -15.15 17.70
CA ASP A 172 -0.06 -14.85 19.12
C ASP A 172 -0.11 -13.34 19.34
N GLU A 173 0.77 -12.59 18.67
CA GLU A 173 0.70 -11.13 18.62
C GLU A 173 -0.57 -10.63 17.91
N LEU A 174 -1.02 -11.31 16.85
CA LEU A 174 -2.31 -10.98 16.20
C LEU A 174 -3.49 -11.12 17.17
N ARG A 175 -3.56 -12.25 17.90
CA ARG A 175 -4.59 -12.51 18.92
C ARG A 175 -4.52 -11.48 20.03
N HIS A 176 -3.31 -11.14 20.48
CA HIS A 176 -3.09 -10.11 21.49
C HIS A 176 -3.62 -8.75 21.00
N ASP A 177 -3.17 -8.26 19.84
CA ASP A 177 -3.58 -6.98 19.29
C ASP A 177 -5.09 -6.89 19.04
N LEU A 178 -5.71 -7.97 18.55
CA LEU A 178 -7.18 -8.06 18.40
C LEU A 178 -7.89 -7.94 19.75
N SER A 179 -7.44 -8.69 20.76
CA SER A 179 -8.06 -8.68 22.10
C SER A 179 -7.98 -7.32 22.79
N GLN A 180 -6.94 -6.53 22.46
CA GLN A 180 -6.71 -5.21 23.05
C GLN A 180 -7.27 -4.06 22.19
N GLY A 181 -7.81 -4.34 20.99
CA GLY A 181 -8.23 -3.29 20.05
C GLY A 181 -7.05 -2.47 19.49
N ARG A 182 -5.86 -3.07 19.39
CA ARG A 182 -4.58 -2.41 19.08
C ARG A 182 -4.03 -2.75 17.70
N LEU A 183 -4.83 -3.32 16.80
CA LEU A 183 -4.41 -3.52 15.41
C LEU A 183 -3.82 -2.22 14.83
N PRO A 184 -2.76 -2.28 14.02
CA PRO A 184 -2.15 -1.12 13.38
C PRO A 184 -3.06 -0.47 12.33
N ARG A 185 -2.63 0.64 11.74
CA ARG A 185 -3.35 1.28 10.62
C ARG A 185 -3.35 0.37 9.38
N PHE A 186 -2.27 -0.40 9.17
CA PHE A 186 -2.16 -1.41 8.14
C PHE A 186 -1.75 -2.76 8.74
N SER A 187 -2.58 -3.78 8.55
CA SER A 187 -2.32 -5.15 8.99
C SER A 187 -2.19 -6.07 7.77
N TRP A 188 -1.06 -6.74 7.63
CA TRP A 188 -0.92 -7.86 6.71
C TRP A 188 -1.09 -9.17 7.47
N ILE A 189 -1.91 -10.10 6.98
CA ILE A 189 -2.21 -11.36 7.67
C ILE A 189 -2.05 -12.50 6.65
N ALA A 190 -1.17 -13.45 6.94
CA ALA A 190 -0.98 -14.63 6.10
C ALA A 190 -0.94 -15.90 6.97
N PRO A 191 -1.89 -16.84 6.76
CA PRO A 191 -1.86 -18.14 7.42
C PRO A 191 -0.64 -18.97 7.02
N GLY A 192 -0.31 -19.97 7.83
CA GLY A 192 0.80 -20.87 7.56
C GLY A 192 0.39 -22.03 6.65
N VAL A 193 1.33 -22.93 6.35
CA VAL A 193 1.16 -24.03 5.36
C VAL A 193 0.00 -24.98 5.66
N ARG A 194 -0.55 -24.96 6.88
CA ARG A 194 -1.73 -25.76 7.24
C ARG A 194 -3.06 -25.11 6.88
N HIS A 195 -3.08 -23.79 6.69
CA HIS A 195 -4.31 -23.00 6.50
C HIS A 195 -4.21 -22.01 5.33
N ASP A 196 -3.10 -22.01 4.58
CA ASP A 196 -2.89 -21.13 3.43
C ASP A 196 -3.73 -21.52 2.20
N GLY A 197 -4.24 -22.75 2.13
CA GLY A 197 -5.01 -23.28 1.01
C GLY A 197 -4.19 -23.88 -0.13
N HIS A 198 -2.86 -23.83 -0.05
CA HIS A 198 -1.93 -24.40 -1.03
C HIS A 198 -1.51 -25.81 -0.66
N ASN A 199 -0.96 -25.95 0.55
CA ASN A 199 -0.48 -27.23 1.07
C ASN A 199 -1.59 -28.02 1.76
N SER A 200 -2.69 -27.35 2.10
CA SER A 200 -3.84 -27.94 2.78
C SER A 200 -5.11 -27.92 1.94
N SER A 201 -6.13 -28.64 2.41
CA SER A 201 -7.45 -28.63 1.77
C SER A 201 -8.09 -27.24 1.84
N LEU A 202 -8.92 -26.90 0.86
CA LEU A 202 -9.73 -25.67 0.89
C LEU A 202 -10.56 -25.54 2.18
N ARG A 203 -11.08 -26.64 2.71
CA ARG A 203 -11.81 -26.68 3.98
C ARG A 203 -10.95 -26.33 5.20
N ALA A 204 -9.65 -26.55 5.15
CA ALA A 204 -8.74 -26.17 6.23
C ALA A 204 -8.46 -24.66 6.20
N ALA A 205 -8.31 -24.08 5.01
CA ALA A 205 -8.11 -22.64 4.81
C ALA A 205 -9.37 -21.80 5.08
N ASP A 206 -10.57 -22.39 4.94
CA ASP A 206 -11.86 -21.70 5.11
C ASP A 206 -12.31 -21.56 6.59
N ARG A 207 -11.48 -21.97 7.56
CA ARG A 207 -11.83 -21.99 8.99
C ARG A 207 -11.48 -20.70 9.73
#